data_AF-A0A2V6BR61-F1
#
_entry.id   AF-A0A2V6BR61-F1
#
_cell.length_a   1.000
_cell.length_b   1.000
_cell.length_c   1.000
_cell.angle_alpha   90.00
_cell.angle_beta   90.00
_cell.angle_gamma   90.00
#
_symmetry.space_group_name_H-M   'P 1'
#
loop_
_entity.id
_entity.type
_entity.pdbx_description
1 polymer ?
#
loop_
_entity_poly.entity_id
_entity_poly.type
_entity_poly.pdbx_seq_one_letter_code
_entity_poly.pdbx_strand_id
1 'polypeptide(L)'
;MKFALLVLASALMPLFAHAQETPAPTPPPRVYPVALPNYDEETATRLQIFLDNSDFGPGKIDGRMGEFFRKALISYKHAHAMPKTGAVDQW
;
A
#
# COMPACT_ATOMS: atom_id res chain seq x y z
N MET A 1 -17.29 36.51 60.36
CA MET A 1 -18.54 37.06 59.78
C MET A 1 -18.19 37.89 58.54
N LYS A 2 -18.94 37.70 57.45
CA LYS A 2 -19.02 38.51 56.20
C LYS A 2 -17.85 38.32 55.20
N PHE A 3 -17.95 37.47 54.17
CA PHE A 3 -18.70 37.52 52.90
C PHE A 3 -18.21 38.55 51.85
N ALA A 4 -17.76 37.95 50.74
CA ALA A 4 -18.02 38.29 49.34
C ALA A 4 -17.19 39.40 48.66
N LEU A 5 -16.48 38.98 47.60
CA LEU A 5 -16.75 39.53 46.28
C LEU A 5 -16.63 38.42 45.22
N LEU A 6 -17.79 38.12 44.62
CA LEU A 6 -17.99 37.36 43.40
C LEU A 6 -17.71 38.29 42.19
N VAL A 7 -17.51 37.70 41.00
CA VAL A 7 -17.78 38.21 39.63
C VAL A 7 -16.57 37.89 38.73
N LEU A 8 -16.61 36.77 37.99
CA LEU A 8 -17.22 36.57 36.66
C LEU A 8 -16.18 36.81 35.56
N ALA A 9 -15.70 35.72 34.95
CA ALA A 9 -15.14 35.76 33.61
C ALA A 9 -15.68 34.55 32.83
N SER A 10 -16.78 34.81 32.14
CA SER A 10 -17.34 33.98 31.08
C SER A 10 -16.34 33.87 29.94
N ALA A 11 -16.11 32.67 29.38
CA ALA A 11 -15.78 32.53 27.96
C ALA A 11 -15.88 31.07 27.49
N LEU A 12 -16.93 30.82 26.71
CA LEU A 12 -17.03 29.97 25.53
C LEU A 12 -16.40 28.55 25.52
N MET A 13 -17.31 27.59 25.31
CA MET A 13 -17.12 26.28 24.65
C MET A 13 -16.07 26.28 23.53
N PRO A 14 -15.48 25.10 23.26
CA PRO A 14 -16.01 24.35 22.13
C PRO A 14 -16.50 22.97 22.56
N LEU A 15 -17.71 22.65 22.11
CA LEU A 15 -18.13 21.28 21.90
C LEU A 15 -17.06 20.62 21.01
N PHE A 16 -16.28 19.70 21.58
CA PHE A 16 -15.52 18.76 20.78
C PHE A 16 -16.54 17.89 20.04
N ALA A 17 -16.94 18.32 18.86
CA ALA A 17 -17.57 17.47 17.87
C ALA A 17 -16.56 16.37 17.56
N HIS A 18 -16.75 15.19 18.17
CA HIS A 18 -16.10 13.98 17.73
C HIS A 18 -16.56 13.76 16.28
N ALA A 19 -15.73 14.18 15.33
CA ALA A 19 -15.85 13.75 13.95
C ALA A 19 -15.67 12.23 13.99
N GLN A 20 -16.78 11.50 13.94
CA GLN A 20 -16.79 10.07 13.79
C GLN A 20 -16.27 9.81 12.37
N GLU A 21 -15.00 9.46 12.25
CA GLU A 21 -14.44 8.98 10.99
C GLU A 21 -15.21 7.72 10.61
N THR A 22 -16.24 7.87 9.77
CA THR A 22 -16.87 6.74 9.10
C THR A 22 -15.76 6.06 8.30
N PRO A 23 -15.51 4.75 8.50
CA PRO A 23 -14.53 4.04 7.70
C PRO A 23 -14.90 4.25 6.23
N ALA A 24 -14.04 4.92 5.48
CA ALA A 24 -14.26 5.12 4.05
C ALA A 24 -14.46 3.74 3.41
N PRO A 25 -15.42 3.59 2.48
CA PRO A 25 -15.63 2.32 1.80
C PRO A 25 -14.32 1.90 1.14
N THR A 26 -13.79 0.74 1.53
CA THR A 26 -12.53 0.22 0.98
C THR A 26 -12.68 0.10 -0.53
N PRO A 27 -11.78 0.70 -1.34
CA PRO A 27 -11.85 0.53 -2.78
C PRO A 27 -11.77 -0.96 -3.14
N PRO A 28 -12.50 -1.42 -4.18
CA PRO A 28 -12.48 -2.81 -4.57
C PRO A 28 -11.05 -3.27 -4.89
N PRO A 29 -10.71 -4.56 -4.65
CA PRO A 29 -9.40 -5.09 -4.98
C PRO A 29 -9.07 -4.79 -6.45
N ARG A 30 -8.06 -3.96 -6.67
CA ARG A 30 -7.57 -3.69 -8.03
C ARG A 30 -6.83 -4.94 -8.50
N VAL A 31 -7.49 -5.73 -9.35
CA VAL A 31 -6.85 -6.80 -10.10
C VAL A 31 -6.06 -6.14 -11.22
N TYR A 32 -4.76 -5.99 -11.03
CA TYR A 32 -3.89 -5.51 -12.10
C TYR A 32 -3.69 -6.67 -13.08
N PRO A 33 -4.05 -6.53 -14.36
CA PRO A 33 -3.74 -7.55 -15.35
C PRO A 33 -2.21 -7.65 -15.46
N VAL A 34 -1.70 -8.76 -14.95
CA VAL A 34 -0.30 -9.14 -15.06
C VAL A 34 -0.20 -10.07 -16.26
N ALA A 35 -0.20 -9.46 -17.45
CA ALA A 35 0.12 -10.18 -18.67
C ALA A 35 1.62 -10.46 -18.65
N LEU A 36 1.99 -11.59 -18.04
CA LEU A 36 3.34 -12.10 -18.12
C LEU A 36 3.45 -12.81 -19.47
N PRO A 37 4.34 -12.38 -20.37
CA PRO A 37 4.72 -13.25 -21.46
C PRO A 37 5.25 -14.56 -20.86
N ASN A 38 5.12 -15.65 -21.62
CA ASN A 38 5.67 -16.94 -21.22
C ASN A 38 7.19 -16.86 -21.32
N TYR A 39 7.82 -16.33 -20.28
CA TYR A 39 9.27 -16.29 -20.13
C TYR A 39 9.80 -17.71 -19.97
N ASP A 40 10.99 -17.95 -20.51
CA ASP A 40 11.75 -19.15 -20.19
C ASP A 40 12.09 -19.18 -18.69
N GLU A 41 12.37 -20.39 -18.17
CA GLU A 41 12.65 -20.62 -16.76
C GLU A 41 13.84 -19.80 -16.24
N GLU A 42 14.86 -19.59 -17.08
CA GLU A 42 16.04 -18.81 -16.71
C GLU A 42 15.69 -17.33 -16.53
N THR A 43 14.98 -16.73 -17.49
CA THR A 43 14.51 -15.34 -17.38
C THR A 43 13.58 -15.15 -16.19
N ALA A 44 12.67 -16.09 -15.95
CA ALA A 44 11.78 -16.05 -14.79
C ALA A 44 12.54 -16.11 -13.47
N THR A 45 13.55 -16.98 -13.39
CA THR A 45 14.43 -17.14 -12.22
C THR A 45 15.23 -15.87 -11.96
N ARG A 46 15.82 -15.27 -13.00
CA ARG A 46 16.56 -14.00 -12.90
C ARG A 46 15.68 -12.88 -12.35
N LEU A 47 14.44 -12.80 -12.79
CA LEU A 47 13.51 -11.78 -12.33
C LEU A 47 13.04 -12.02 -10.89
N GLN A 48 12.86 -13.28 -10.47
CA GLN A 48 12.63 -13.62 -9.07
C GLN A 48 13.82 -13.17 -8.20
N ILE A 49 15.06 -13.48 -8.59
CA ILE A 49 16.28 -13.04 -7.89
C ILE A 49 16.35 -11.51 -7.81
N PHE A 50 16.03 -10.83 -8.91
CA PHE A 50 16.02 -9.37 -8.97
C PHE A 50 15.05 -8.76 -7.95
N LEU A 51 13.81 -9.27 -7.91
CA LEU A 51 12.79 -8.79 -6.98
C LEU A 51 13.19 -9.06 -5.53
N ASP A 52 13.75 -10.24 -5.25
CA ASP A 52 14.24 -10.61 -3.91
C ASP A 52 15.36 -9.67 -3.43
N ASN A 53 16.34 -9.39 -4.30
CA ASN A 53 17.43 -8.43 -4.02
C ASN A 53 16.95 -6.99 -3.85
N SER A 54 15.76 -6.66 -4.36
CA SER A 54 15.16 -5.33 -4.28
C SER A 54 14.19 -5.19 -3.09
N ASP A 55 14.22 -6.13 -2.13
CA ASP A 55 13.31 -6.22 -0.98
C ASP A 55 11.83 -6.49 -1.34
N PHE A 56 11.57 -7.00 -2.54
CA PHE A 56 10.24 -7.42 -3.00
C PHE A 56 10.17 -8.94 -3.12
N GLY A 57 9.95 -9.64 -2.00
CA GLY A 57 9.94 -11.11 -1.96
C GLY A 57 8.93 -11.75 -2.94
N PRO A 58 9.40 -12.42 -4.02
CA PRO A 58 8.53 -13.03 -5.03
C PRO A 58 7.99 -14.41 -4.62
N GLY A 59 8.28 -14.86 -3.40
CA GLY A 59 8.05 -16.23 -2.94
C GLY A 59 9.25 -17.12 -3.23
N LYS A 60 9.00 -18.31 -3.79
CA LYS A 60 10.06 -19.26 -4.12
C LYS A 60 10.75 -18.86 -5.43
N ILE A 61 12.07 -19.01 -5.48
CA ILE A 61 12.86 -18.90 -6.70
C ILE A 61 12.86 -20.28 -7.39
N ASP A 62 11.89 -20.49 -8.27
CA ASP A 62 11.64 -21.76 -8.96
C ASP A 62 11.35 -21.58 -10.46
N GLY A 63 11.59 -20.39 -11.02
CA GLY A 63 11.30 -20.05 -12.40
C GLY A 63 9.81 -19.97 -12.73
N ARG A 64 8.92 -20.06 -11.73
CA ARG A 64 7.47 -19.98 -11.93
C ARG A 64 6.93 -18.64 -11.46
N MET A 65 6.33 -17.90 -12.38
CA MET A 65 5.73 -16.60 -12.09
C MET A 65 4.31 -16.74 -11.46
N GLY A 66 4.28 -17.26 -10.24
CA GLY A 66 3.07 -17.46 -9.44
C GLY A 66 2.47 -16.18 -8.85
N GLU A 67 1.50 -16.32 -7.94
CA GLU A 67 0.80 -15.18 -7.33
C GLU A 67 1.75 -14.23 -6.58
N PHE A 68 2.68 -14.75 -5.79
CA PHE A 68 3.62 -13.93 -5.02
C PHE A 68 4.54 -13.12 -5.93
N PHE A 69 5.05 -13.72 -7.00
CA PHE A 69 5.80 -13.02 -8.03
C PHE A 69 5.01 -11.84 -8.61
N ARG A 70 3.72 -12.05 -8.96
CA ARG A 70 2.86 -10.98 -9.49
C ARG A 70 2.71 -9.82 -8.49
N LYS A 71 2.50 -10.13 -7.22
CA LYS A 71 2.38 -9.13 -6.15
C LYS A 71 3.69 -8.36 -5.95
N ALA A 72 4.81 -9.06 -5.92
CA ALA A 72 6.14 -8.46 -5.80
C ALA A 72 6.43 -7.50 -6.96
N LEU A 73 6.16 -7.91 -8.21
CA LEU A 73 6.34 -7.07 -9.39
C LEU A 73 5.47 -5.80 -9.36
N ILE A 74 4.20 -5.92 -8.98
CA ILE A 74 3.30 -4.75 -8.83
C ILE A 74 3.81 -3.80 -7.75
N SER A 75 4.27 -4.34 -6.62
CA SER A 75 4.84 -3.55 -5.52
C SER A 75 6.13 -2.84 -5.92
N TYR A 76 7.03 -3.53 -6.63
CA TYR A 76 8.25 -2.96 -7.18
C TYR A 76 7.92 -1.78 -8.10
N LYS A 77 7.01 -1.98 -9.05
CA LYS A 77 6.55 -0.92 -9.96
C LYS A 77 5.92 0.25 -9.24
N HIS A 78 5.13 -0.03 -8.21
CA HIS A 78 4.53 1.02 -7.38
C HIS A 78 5.59 1.87 -6.67
N ALA A 79 6.60 1.24 -6.07
CA ALA A 79 7.67 1.92 -5.36
C ALA A 79 8.50 2.83 -6.27
N HIS A 80 8.61 2.47 -7.56
CA HIS A 80 9.37 3.20 -8.57
C HIS A 80 8.50 4.15 -9.43
N ALA A 81 7.27 4.44 -9.00
CA ALA A 81 6.31 5.27 -9.74
C ALA A 81 6.06 4.82 -11.20
N MET A 82 6.24 3.52 -11.46
CA MET A 82 5.94 2.91 -12.75
C MET A 82 4.46 2.53 -12.84
N PRO A 83 3.90 2.41 -14.06
CA PRO A 83 2.57 1.87 -14.26
C PRO A 83 2.44 0.50 -13.59
N LYS A 84 1.42 0.33 -12.73
CA LYS A 84 1.11 -0.93 -12.03
C LYS A 84 0.52 -1.97 -12.98
N THR A 85 1.28 -2.33 -14.01
CA THR A 85 0.99 -3.45 -14.90
C THR A 85 1.86 -4.61 -14.44
N GLY A 86 1.41 -5.85 -14.62
CA GLY A 86 2.34 -6.97 -14.47
C GLY A 86 3.01 -7.37 -15.78
N ALA A 87 2.93 -6.53 -16.81
CA ALA A 87 3.87 -6.65 -17.91
C ALA A 87 5.28 -6.48 -17.34
N VAL A 88 6.23 -7.30 -17.76
CA VAL A 88 7.66 -7.10 -17.47
C VAL A 88 8.22 -6.40 -18.70
N ASP A 89 8.02 -5.09 -18.75
CA ASP A 89 8.49 -4.19 -19.80
C ASP A 89 9.80 -3.51 -19.38
N GLN A 90 9.88 -3.14 -18.10
CA GLN A 90 11.06 -2.55 -17.47
C GLN A 90 11.21 -3.15 -16.06
N TRP A 91 12.42 -3.62 -15.76
CA TRP A 91 12.83 -4.09 -14.43
C TRP A 91 14.21 -3.53 -14.10
#